data_AF-A0AAD5YF51-F1
#
_entry.id   AF-A0AAD5YF51-F1
#
_cell.length_a   1.000
_cell.length_b   1.000
_cell.length_c   1.000
_cell.angle_alpha   90.00
_cell.angle_beta   90.00
_cell.angle_gamma   90.00
#
_symmetry.space_group_name_H-M   'P 1'
#
loop_
_entity.id
_entity.type
_entity.pdbx_description
1 polymer ?
#
loop_
_entity_poly.entity_id
_entity_poly.type
_entity_poly.pdbx_seq_one_letter_code
_entity_poly.pdbx_strand_id
1 'polypeptide(L)'
;MTPSASPADESLVSVRKPVDWTKLSSGEIWWRDHQLWLADKGYMLRPKYSPDWKPSWKDHQIPWHFEDGTFPIYHQVMDATRISDDKLVTLKRFSRKVHPYEAEIALFFSSEPLASHPRNRCTKIYEIFDIPDTDGEAIMVMPLLRDFDDPRMKSVGEAVEFFRQIFEVRDPLVLDTSTYISLITRPFSRYRDCQGPNIMMDASATFPNMYHPISDRRNKNFKGRATYYTRTARPTKYYLIDFGLSRRYNPEDGEPREFPIRGGDKTVPEFQGNGYYQECNPFPTDIYYLGNMIKEYFLLVTYPSTLNLLP
;
A
#
# COMPACT_ATOMS: atom_id res chain seq x y z
N MET A 1 9.94 57.07 -22.06
CA MET A 1 9.38 56.48 -20.84
C MET A 1 9.38 54.97 -21.02
N THR A 2 10.42 54.33 -20.50
CA THR A 2 10.62 52.88 -20.49
C THR A 2 9.82 52.28 -19.33
N PRO A 3 9.13 51.14 -19.48
CA PRO A 3 8.48 50.49 -18.34
C PRO A 3 9.55 49.84 -17.47
N SER A 4 9.55 50.16 -16.17
CA SER A 4 10.39 49.51 -15.17
C SER A 4 9.97 48.05 -15.03
N ALA A 5 10.90 47.12 -15.24
CA ALA A 5 10.71 45.72 -14.88
C ALA A 5 10.58 45.60 -13.34
N SER A 6 9.50 44.97 -12.87
CA SER A 6 9.39 44.51 -11.49
C SER A 6 10.53 43.53 -11.18
N PRO A 7 11.13 43.57 -9.98
CA PRO A 7 12.12 42.58 -9.58
C PRO A 7 11.43 41.22 -9.47
N ALA A 8 12.04 40.21 -10.12
CA ALA A 8 11.63 38.83 -10.00
C ALA A 8 11.70 38.40 -8.53
N ASP A 9 10.62 37.80 -8.06
CA ASP A 9 10.51 37.16 -6.76
C ASP A 9 11.50 35.99 -6.69
N GLU A 10 12.67 36.22 -6.08
CA GLU A 10 13.70 35.21 -5.80
C GLU A 10 13.37 34.32 -4.59
N SER A 11 12.09 34.17 -4.23
CA SER A 11 11.69 33.20 -3.21
C SER A 11 11.25 31.89 -3.86
N LEU A 12 11.78 30.77 -3.32
CA LEU A 12 11.49 29.36 -3.65
C LEU A 12 12.49 28.61 -4.56
N VAL A 13 13.79 28.72 -4.24
CA VAL A 13 14.67 27.53 -4.35
C VAL A 13 14.85 26.96 -2.95
N SER A 14 13.93 26.10 -2.50
CA SER A 14 14.18 25.32 -1.29
C SER A 14 15.33 24.35 -1.57
N VAL A 15 16.54 24.71 -1.19
CA VAL A 15 17.69 23.81 -1.21
C VAL A 15 17.34 22.63 -0.31
N ARG A 16 17.00 21.47 -0.91
CA ARG A 16 16.81 20.22 -0.16
C ARG A 16 18.11 19.93 0.55
N LYS A 17 18.13 20.05 1.88
CA LYS A 17 19.29 19.69 2.70
C LYS A 17 19.68 18.24 2.40
N PRO A 18 20.98 17.92 2.28
CA PRO A 18 21.42 16.55 2.10
C PRO A 18 20.89 15.67 3.24
N VAL A 19 20.38 14.48 2.87
CA VAL A 19 19.82 13.53 3.83
C VAL A 19 20.96 12.97 4.69
N ASP A 20 20.87 13.20 6.00
CA ASP A 20 21.78 12.58 6.98
C ASP A 20 21.29 11.16 7.29
N TRP A 21 21.88 10.20 6.60
CA TRP A 21 21.52 8.78 6.73
C TRP A 21 21.77 8.22 8.13
N THR A 22 22.65 8.84 8.93
CA THR A 22 22.97 8.38 10.28
C THR A 22 21.84 8.64 11.28
N LYS A 23 20.80 9.38 10.87
CA LYS A 23 19.62 9.70 11.67
C LYS A 23 18.39 9.03 11.10
N LEU A 24 17.47 8.71 12.00
CA LEU A 24 16.11 8.32 11.62
C LEU A 24 15.38 9.53 11.01
N SER A 25 14.59 9.28 9.97
CA SER A 25 13.65 10.27 9.45
C SER A 25 12.55 10.58 10.47
N SER A 26 11.83 11.70 10.30
CA SER A 26 10.71 12.06 11.17
C SER A 26 9.64 10.97 11.27
N GLY A 27 9.36 10.28 10.16
CA GLY A 27 8.43 9.14 10.14
C GLY A 27 8.93 7.94 10.94
N GLU A 28 10.25 7.70 10.97
CA GLU A 28 10.87 6.59 11.69
C GLU A 28 11.01 6.84 13.19
N ILE A 29 11.20 8.10 13.60
CA ILE A 29 11.32 8.50 15.00
C ILE A 29 10.11 8.02 15.80
N TRP A 30 8.90 8.22 15.27
CA TRP A 30 7.68 7.80 15.96
C TRP A 30 7.67 6.28 16.21
N TRP A 31 8.03 5.47 15.22
CA TRP A 31 8.09 4.01 15.38
C TRP A 31 9.15 3.56 16.38
N ARG A 32 10.33 4.20 16.38
CA ARG A 32 11.37 3.97 17.41
C ARG A 32 10.83 4.22 18.81
N ASP A 33 10.16 5.36 19.01
CA ASP A 33 9.66 5.77 20.32
C ASP A 33 8.56 4.84 20.85
N HIS A 34 7.87 4.11 19.96
CA HIS A 34 6.80 3.17 20.30
C HIS A 34 7.24 1.69 20.23
N GLN A 35 8.51 1.40 19.96
CA GLN A 35 9.00 0.04 19.73
C GLN A 35 8.79 -0.89 20.94
N LEU A 36 9.07 -0.41 22.16
CA LEU A 36 8.87 -1.20 23.39
C LEU A 36 7.39 -1.48 23.67
N TRP A 37 6.52 -0.48 23.44
CA TRP A 37 5.08 -0.65 23.60
C TRP A 37 4.51 -1.63 22.57
N LEU A 38 4.97 -1.58 21.31
CA LEU A 38 4.59 -2.56 20.30
C LEU A 38 5.08 -3.97 20.66
N ALA A 39 6.28 -4.09 21.23
CA ALA A 39 6.80 -5.37 21.70
C ALA A 39 5.94 -5.95 22.83
N ASP A 40 5.47 -5.12 23.78
CA ASP A 40 4.49 -5.51 24.82
C ASP A 40 3.15 -5.97 24.22
N LYS A 41 2.72 -5.34 23.12
CA LYS A 41 1.57 -5.80 22.30
C LYS A 41 1.85 -7.06 21.46
N GLY A 42 3.06 -7.64 21.52
CA GLY A 42 3.42 -8.85 20.80
C GLY A 42 3.99 -8.63 19.40
N TYR A 43 4.39 -7.40 19.05
CA TYR A 43 4.90 -7.01 17.73
C TYR A 43 6.28 -6.35 17.83
N MET A 44 7.33 -7.08 17.46
CA MET A 44 8.70 -6.58 17.51
C MET A 44 9.09 -5.88 16.21
N LEU A 45 9.52 -4.62 16.30
CA LEU A 45 10.07 -3.89 15.16
C LEU A 45 11.51 -4.34 14.85
N ARG A 46 12.02 -3.98 13.66
CA ARG A 46 13.42 -4.24 13.29
C ARG A 46 14.41 -3.57 14.27
N PRO A 47 15.61 -4.13 14.49
CA PRO A 47 16.61 -3.61 15.43
C PRO A 47 16.98 -2.12 15.24
N LYS A 48 16.85 -1.60 14.02
CA LYS A 48 17.02 -0.17 13.69
C LYS A 48 16.19 0.77 14.56
N TYR A 49 15.01 0.32 15.01
CA TYR A 49 14.08 1.11 15.80
C TYR A 49 14.29 0.95 17.31
N SER A 50 15.41 0.38 17.72
CA SER A 50 15.87 0.45 19.11
C SER A 50 16.33 1.87 19.47
N PRO A 51 16.03 2.39 20.67
CA PRO A 51 16.58 3.66 21.16
C PRO A 51 18.11 3.73 21.10
N ASP A 52 18.79 2.60 21.26
CA ASP A 52 20.26 2.50 21.27
C ASP A 52 20.87 2.19 19.89
N TRP A 53 20.07 2.24 18.82
CA TRP A 53 20.53 1.93 17.47
C TRP A 53 21.70 2.84 17.04
N LYS A 54 22.68 2.21 16.39
CA LYS A 54 23.80 2.89 15.73
C LYS A 54 23.90 2.36 14.30
N PRO A 55 24.07 3.23 13.29
CA PRO A 55 24.24 2.81 11.90
C PRO A 55 25.33 1.76 11.75
N SER A 56 25.04 0.70 11.01
CA SER A 56 26.00 -0.39 10.76
C SER A 56 27.09 -0.02 9.75
N TRP A 57 26.91 1.03 8.94
CA TRP A 57 27.77 1.40 7.82
C TRP A 57 28.82 2.46 8.15
N LYS A 58 29.29 2.56 9.42
CA LYS A 58 30.18 3.66 9.87
C LYS A 58 31.40 3.91 8.98
N ASP A 59 31.96 2.84 8.40
CA ASP A 59 33.14 2.90 7.53
C ASP A 59 32.81 2.77 6.02
N HIS A 60 31.53 2.75 5.65
CA HIS A 60 31.08 2.50 4.28
C HIS A 60 30.32 3.70 3.71
N GLN A 61 30.56 4.03 2.45
CA GLN A 61 29.99 5.22 1.79
C GLN A 61 28.52 5.06 1.39
N ILE A 62 27.97 3.85 1.40
CA ILE A 62 26.68 3.54 0.79
C ILE A 62 25.71 2.89 1.81
N PRO A 63 24.87 3.70 2.50
CA PRO A 63 23.95 3.22 3.54
C PRO A 63 22.99 2.12 3.07
N TRP A 64 22.42 2.24 1.87
CA TRP A 64 21.40 1.31 1.35
C TRP A 64 21.93 -0.10 1.01
N HIS A 65 23.23 -0.36 1.20
CA HIS A 65 23.78 -1.71 1.19
C HIS A 65 23.57 -2.48 2.50
N PHE A 66 23.09 -1.81 3.54
CA PHE A 66 22.84 -2.36 4.87
C PHE A 66 21.34 -2.36 5.17
N GLU A 67 20.88 -3.33 5.96
CA GLU A 67 19.45 -3.51 6.27
C GLU A 67 18.89 -2.28 7.00
N ASP A 68 19.65 -1.78 7.98
CA ASP A 68 19.32 -0.60 8.77
C ASP A 68 19.55 0.72 8.01
N GLY A 69 20.09 0.67 6.79
CA GLY A 69 20.13 1.81 5.86
C GLY A 69 18.84 1.98 5.07
N THR A 70 17.89 1.04 5.19
CA THR A 70 16.57 1.13 4.57
C THR A 70 15.59 1.89 5.47
N PHE A 71 14.56 2.49 4.87
CA PHE A 71 13.56 3.29 5.58
C PHE A 71 12.19 3.11 4.92
N PRO A 72 11.09 3.17 5.69
CA PRO A 72 9.75 3.00 5.15
C PRO A 72 9.46 4.13 4.18
N ILE A 73 8.82 3.79 3.06
CA ILE A 73 8.34 4.76 2.09
C ILE A 73 7.21 5.62 2.68
N TYR A 74 6.34 4.98 3.46
CA TYR A 74 5.18 5.58 4.08
C TYR A 74 5.40 5.69 5.57
N HIS A 75 5.37 6.91 6.10
CA HIS A 75 5.60 7.16 7.53
C HIS A 75 4.60 6.43 8.42
N GLN A 76 3.41 6.13 7.91
CA GLN A 76 2.33 5.45 8.60
C GLN A 76 2.34 3.92 8.46
N VAL A 77 3.27 3.33 7.70
CA VAL A 77 3.36 1.88 7.50
C VAL A 77 4.71 1.37 7.95
N MET A 78 4.71 0.31 8.76
CA MET A 78 5.92 -0.33 9.28
C MET A 78 5.78 -1.85 9.25
N ASP A 79 6.88 -2.56 9.02
CA ASP A 79 6.95 -4.00 9.19
C ASP A 79 7.31 -4.39 10.63
N ALA A 80 6.76 -5.50 11.10
CA ALA A 80 7.07 -6.06 12.41
C ALA A 80 7.09 -7.58 12.36
N THR A 81 7.71 -8.20 13.36
CA THR A 81 7.63 -9.63 13.62
C THR A 81 6.64 -9.86 14.75
N ARG A 82 5.57 -10.62 14.47
CA ARG A 82 4.65 -11.06 15.52
C ARG A 82 5.34 -12.12 16.37
N ILE A 83 5.49 -11.84 17.66
CA ILE A 83 6.30 -12.63 18.60
C ILE A 83 5.72 -14.03 18.80
N SER A 84 4.40 -14.19 18.75
CA SER A 84 3.74 -15.46 19.04
C SER A 84 4.01 -16.57 18.02
N ASP A 85 4.36 -16.23 16.77
CA ASP A 85 4.58 -17.22 15.70
C ASP A 85 5.67 -16.87 14.68
N ASP A 86 6.53 -15.89 15.00
CA ASP A 86 7.64 -15.40 14.14
C ASP A 86 7.21 -14.94 12.74
N LYS A 87 5.92 -14.62 12.54
CA LYS A 87 5.43 -14.15 11.25
C LYS A 87 5.69 -12.67 11.06
N LEU A 88 6.15 -12.32 9.86
CA LEU A 88 6.20 -10.93 9.41
C LEU A 88 4.79 -10.41 9.18
N VAL A 89 4.52 -9.22 9.70
CA VAL A 89 3.25 -8.51 9.59
C VAL A 89 3.50 -7.05 9.19
N THR A 90 2.45 -6.42 8.68
CA THR A 90 2.40 -4.99 8.41
C THR A 90 1.60 -4.30 9.50
N LEU A 91 2.14 -3.23 10.05
CA LEU A 91 1.49 -2.29 10.95
C LEU A 91 1.13 -1.03 10.15
N LYS A 92 -0.16 -0.67 10.12
CA LYS A 92 -0.62 0.59 9.53
C LYS A 92 -1.17 1.48 10.65
N ARG A 93 -0.51 2.60 10.90
CA ARG A 93 -1.03 3.69 11.73
C ARG A 93 -2.06 4.50 10.93
N PHE A 94 -3.19 4.83 11.53
CA PHE A 94 -4.24 5.63 10.88
C PHE A 94 -5.04 6.45 11.89
N SER A 95 -5.62 7.54 11.41
CA SER A 95 -6.49 8.41 12.19
C SER A 95 -7.95 8.03 12.00
N ARG A 96 -8.66 7.70 13.07
CA ARG A 96 -10.11 7.48 13.05
C ARG A 96 -10.88 8.76 12.75
N LYS A 97 -10.29 9.94 12.94
CA LYS A 97 -10.92 11.22 12.58
C LYS A 97 -10.90 11.47 11.08
N VAL A 98 -9.78 11.14 10.44
CA VAL A 98 -9.61 11.31 8.98
C VAL A 98 -10.26 10.17 8.21
N HIS A 99 -10.19 8.94 8.74
CA HIS A 99 -10.72 7.72 8.12
C HIS A 99 -11.69 6.99 9.07
N PRO A 100 -12.87 7.58 9.36
CA PRO A 100 -13.78 7.08 10.39
C PRO A 100 -14.32 5.68 10.14
N TYR A 101 -14.48 5.30 8.87
CA TYR A 101 -15.07 4.01 8.49
C TYR A 101 -14.04 2.91 8.24
N GLU A 102 -12.74 3.24 8.20
CA GLU A 102 -11.72 2.29 7.75
C GLU A 102 -11.64 1.06 8.66
N ALA A 103 -11.58 1.25 9.97
CA ALA A 103 -11.48 0.16 10.94
C ALA A 103 -12.72 -0.75 10.89
N GLU A 104 -13.91 -0.15 10.83
CA GLU A 104 -15.18 -0.89 10.80
C GLU A 104 -15.29 -1.76 9.55
N ILE A 105 -14.98 -1.18 8.37
CA ILE A 105 -15.04 -1.90 7.09
C ILE A 105 -13.97 -3.02 7.06
N ALA A 106 -12.76 -2.74 7.53
CA ALA A 106 -11.70 -3.75 7.57
C ALA A 106 -12.07 -4.94 8.49
N LEU A 107 -12.69 -4.66 9.65
CA LEU A 107 -13.18 -5.69 10.56
C LEU A 107 -14.37 -6.46 9.99
N PHE A 108 -15.28 -5.79 9.28
CA PHE A 108 -16.40 -6.44 8.59
C PHE A 108 -15.90 -7.54 7.64
N PHE A 109 -14.89 -7.25 6.82
CA PHE A 109 -14.28 -8.26 5.94
C PHE A 109 -13.47 -9.34 6.66
N SER A 110 -13.06 -9.06 7.89
CA SER A 110 -12.27 -9.97 8.72
C SER A 110 -13.13 -10.80 9.69
N SER A 111 -14.45 -10.61 9.65
CA SER A 111 -15.42 -11.31 10.50
C SER A 111 -16.19 -12.37 9.71
N GLU A 112 -16.64 -13.42 10.39
CA GLU A 112 -17.47 -14.45 9.76
C GLU A 112 -18.86 -13.90 9.36
N PRO A 113 -19.44 -14.37 8.25
CA PRO A 113 -18.96 -15.45 7.36
C PRO A 113 -17.94 -15.00 6.29
N LEU A 114 -17.69 -13.69 6.15
CA LEU A 114 -16.84 -13.16 5.09
C LEU A 114 -15.38 -13.59 5.23
N ALA A 115 -14.87 -13.68 6.47
CA ALA A 115 -13.50 -14.07 6.74
C ALA A 115 -13.12 -15.45 6.18
N SER A 116 -14.05 -16.41 6.19
CA SER A 116 -13.86 -17.76 5.64
C SER A 116 -14.33 -17.90 4.18
N HIS A 117 -15.02 -16.89 3.64
CA HIS A 117 -15.57 -16.97 2.30
C HIS A 117 -14.45 -17.07 1.24
N PRO A 118 -14.45 -18.10 0.38
CA PRO A 118 -13.32 -18.40 -0.52
C PRO A 118 -13.07 -17.33 -1.60
N ARG A 119 -14.08 -16.51 -1.88
CA ARG A 119 -14.00 -15.39 -2.82
C ARG A 119 -13.82 -14.03 -2.13
N ASN A 120 -13.72 -13.98 -0.79
CA ASN A 120 -13.37 -12.73 -0.11
C ASN A 120 -11.92 -12.36 -0.47
N ARG A 121 -11.78 -11.23 -1.17
CA ARG A 121 -10.49 -10.69 -1.59
C ARG A 121 -10.09 -9.45 -0.79
N CYS A 122 -10.67 -9.22 0.38
CA CYS A 122 -10.21 -8.17 1.29
C CYS A 122 -9.12 -8.73 2.21
N THR A 123 -8.10 -7.92 2.50
CA THR A 123 -7.04 -8.33 3.44
C THR A 123 -7.62 -8.60 4.83
N LYS A 124 -7.17 -9.68 5.46
CA LYS A 124 -7.58 -10.03 6.81
C LYS A 124 -6.86 -9.14 7.82
N ILE A 125 -7.61 -8.56 8.74
CA ILE A 125 -7.08 -7.83 9.88
C ILE A 125 -6.91 -8.81 11.04
N TYR A 126 -5.71 -8.85 11.61
CA TYR A 126 -5.42 -9.68 12.77
C TYR A 126 -5.85 -8.99 14.06
N GLU A 127 -5.56 -7.70 14.17
CA GLU A 127 -5.82 -6.92 15.36
C GLU A 127 -5.90 -5.43 15.00
N ILE A 128 -6.67 -4.69 15.79
CA ILE A 128 -6.65 -3.23 15.81
C ILE A 128 -6.53 -2.82 17.27
N PHE A 129 -5.58 -1.94 17.58
CA PHE A 129 -5.46 -1.36 18.90
C PHE A 129 -5.25 0.15 18.82
N ASP A 130 -5.87 0.86 19.76
CA ASP A 130 -5.77 2.31 19.86
C ASP A 130 -4.42 2.71 20.44
N ILE A 131 -3.92 3.88 20.01
CA ILE A 131 -2.65 4.43 20.47
C ILE A 131 -2.94 5.30 21.71
N PRO A 132 -2.35 5.00 22.88
CA PRO A 132 -2.53 5.80 24.08
C PRO A 132 -2.18 7.27 23.85
N ASP A 133 -2.84 8.16 24.58
CA ASP A 133 -2.54 9.61 24.61
C ASP A 133 -2.61 10.30 23.23
N THR A 134 -3.34 9.71 22.29
CA THR A 134 -3.64 10.31 21.00
C THR A 134 -5.12 10.55 20.82
N ASP A 135 -5.45 11.56 20.01
CA ASP A 135 -6.82 11.93 19.72
C ASP A 135 -7.39 11.13 18.54
N GLY A 136 -7.59 9.82 18.79
CA GLY A 136 -8.22 8.89 17.85
C GLY A 136 -7.28 8.24 16.83
N GLU A 137 -5.98 8.11 17.12
CA GLU A 137 -5.08 7.31 16.30
C GLU A 137 -5.12 5.83 16.73
N ALA A 138 -5.00 4.94 15.74
CA ALA A 138 -4.97 3.50 15.95
C ALA A 138 -3.95 2.83 15.04
N ILE A 139 -3.58 1.60 15.39
CA ILE A 139 -2.77 0.71 14.56
C ILE A 139 -3.60 -0.49 14.16
N MET A 140 -3.56 -0.79 12.86
CA MET A 140 -4.10 -2.01 12.27
C MET A 140 -2.97 -2.97 11.93
N VAL A 141 -3.09 -4.21 12.39
CA VAL A 141 -2.16 -5.30 12.10
C VAL A 141 -2.73 -6.18 11.00
N MET A 142 -1.98 -6.34 9.91
CA MET A 142 -2.39 -7.10 8.74
C MET A 142 -1.24 -7.99 8.22
N PRO A 143 -1.52 -9.01 7.39
CA PRO A 143 -0.48 -9.80 6.75
C PRO A 143 0.54 -8.92 6.01
N LEU A 144 1.80 -9.37 6.01
CA LEU A 144 2.77 -8.82 5.07
C LEU A 144 2.40 -9.29 3.66
N LEU A 145 2.01 -8.34 2.80
CA LEU A 145 1.70 -8.58 1.40
C LEU A 145 2.74 -7.90 0.50
N ARG A 146 2.75 -8.28 -0.78
CA ARG A 146 3.64 -7.71 -1.80
C ARG A 146 2.82 -7.03 -2.90
N ASP A 147 3.41 -6.07 -3.60
CA ASP A 147 2.79 -5.48 -4.79
C ASP A 147 2.39 -6.58 -5.79
N PHE A 148 1.18 -6.49 -6.34
CA PHE A 148 0.60 -7.55 -7.17
C PHE A 148 1.42 -7.87 -8.43
N ASP A 149 2.11 -6.87 -8.99
CA ASP A 149 2.90 -6.97 -10.22
C ASP A 149 4.40 -7.18 -9.98
N ASP A 150 4.83 -7.39 -8.73
CA ASP A 150 6.24 -7.62 -8.40
C ASP A 150 6.46 -8.97 -7.69
N PRO A 151 7.16 -9.94 -8.31
CA PRO A 151 7.85 -9.85 -9.60
C PRO A 151 6.87 -9.76 -10.76
N ARG A 152 7.30 -9.19 -11.90
CA ARG A 152 6.45 -9.09 -13.09
C ARG A 152 5.82 -10.43 -13.46
N MET A 153 4.55 -10.39 -13.85
CA MET A 153 3.86 -11.55 -14.40
C MET A 153 4.56 -12.03 -15.67
N LYS A 154 4.74 -13.34 -15.82
CA LYS A 154 5.53 -13.97 -16.88
C LYS A 154 4.70 -14.53 -18.03
N SER A 155 3.38 -14.63 -17.86
CA SER A 155 2.49 -15.13 -18.91
C SER A 155 1.14 -14.43 -18.89
N VAL A 156 0.44 -14.48 -20.02
CA VAL A 156 -0.95 -14.04 -20.12
C VAL A 156 -1.83 -14.82 -19.14
N GLY A 157 -1.56 -16.10 -18.90
CA GLY A 157 -2.29 -16.90 -17.93
C GLY A 157 -2.18 -16.38 -16.49
N GLU A 158 -1.01 -15.86 -16.08
CA GLU A 158 -0.87 -15.23 -14.77
C GLU A 158 -1.69 -13.93 -14.66
N ALA A 159 -1.76 -13.14 -15.73
CA ALA A 159 -2.57 -11.92 -15.78
C ALA A 159 -4.07 -12.22 -15.78
N VAL A 160 -4.52 -13.20 -16.57
CA VAL A 160 -5.92 -13.63 -16.62
C VAL A 160 -6.37 -14.19 -15.27
N GLU A 161 -5.53 -14.97 -14.59
CA GLU A 161 -5.84 -15.47 -13.25
C GLU A 161 -5.90 -14.34 -12.21
N PHE A 162 -5.03 -13.34 -12.32
CA PHE A 162 -5.13 -12.12 -11.52
C PHE A 162 -6.46 -11.39 -11.76
N PHE A 163 -6.83 -11.14 -13.01
CA PHE A 163 -8.10 -10.48 -13.38
C PHE A 163 -9.31 -11.23 -12.82
N ARG A 164 -9.31 -12.55 -12.97
CA ARG A 164 -10.36 -13.42 -12.43
C ARG A 164 -10.54 -13.20 -10.93
N GLN A 165 -9.45 -13.16 -10.16
CA GLN A 165 -9.51 -12.95 -8.70
C GLN A 165 -9.96 -11.54 -8.32
N ILE A 166 -9.44 -10.48 -8.93
CA ILE A 166 -9.83 -9.10 -8.56
C ILE A 166 -11.29 -8.78 -8.93
N PHE A 167 -11.86 -9.46 -9.93
CA PHE A 167 -13.28 -9.32 -10.28
C PHE A 167 -14.21 -10.07 -9.31
N GLU A 168 -13.73 -11.09 -8.59
CA GLU A 168 -14.54 -11.76 -7.55
C GLU A 168 -14.94 -10.79 -6.43
N VAL A 169 -14.19 -9.71 -6.24
CA VAL A 169 -14.49 -8.73 -5.20
C VAL A 169 -15.82 -8.01 -5.41
N ARG A 170 -16.41 -8.07 -6.60
CA ARG A 170 -17.73 -7.49 -6.91
C ARG A 170 -18.82 -8.54 -7.07
N ASP A 171 -18.50 -9.80 -6.77
CA ASP A 171 -19.48 -10.86 -6.79
C ASP A 171 -20.53 -10.58 -5.69
N PRO A 172 -21.82 -10.46 -6.03
CA PRO A 172 -22.91 -10.24 -5.06
C PRO A 172 -22.99 -11.32 -3.97
N LEU A 173 -22.39 -12.49 -4.20
CA LEU A 173 -22.29 -13.57 -3.21
C LEU A 173 -21.18 -13.33 -2.16
N VAL A 174 -20.27 -12.38 -2.41
CA VAL A 174 -19.13 -12.01 -1.54
C VAL A 174 -19.38 -10.68 -0.86
N LEU A 175 -19.83 -9.70 -1.65
CA LEU A 175 -20.26 -8.42 -1.15
C LEU A 175 -21.76 -8.35 -1.28
N ASP A 176 -22.44 -8.12 -0.17
CA ASP A 176 -23.74 -7.50 -0.27
C ASP A 176 -23.58 -6.18 -1.05
N THR A 177 -24.58 -5.86 -1.88
CA THR A 177 -24.65 -4.64 -2.69
C THR A 177 -24.46 -3.35 -1.88
N SER A 178 -24.47 -3.45 -0.56
CA SER A 178 -24.16 -2.43 0.42
C SER A 178 -22.72 -1.92 0.45
N THR A 179 -21.69 -2.62 -0.05
CA THR A 179 -20.30 -2.21 0.24
C THR A 179 -19.56 -1.60 -0.96
N TYR A 180 -19.23 -0.32 -0.87
CA TYR A 180 -18.33 0.39 -1.79
C TYR A 180 -16.89 0.29 -1.30
N ILE A 181 -16.11 -0.52 -2.01
CA ILE A 181 -14.68 -0.62 -1.79
C ILE A 181 -13.99 0.30 -2.77
N SER A 182 -13.52 1.45 -2.27
CA SER A 182 -12.83 2.42 -3.09
C SER A 182 -11.49 1.84 -3.57
N LEU A 183 -11.42 1.49 -4.85
CA LEU A 183 -10.23 0.90 -5.48
C LEU A 183 -9.23 1.98 -5.88
N ILE A 184 -8.76 2.71 -4.89
CA ILE A 184 -7.88 3.84 -5.12
C ILE A 184 -6.51 3.35 -5.56
N THR A 185 -6.00 3.95 -6.62
CA THR A 185 -4.58 3.91 -6.92
C THR A 185 -3.87 4.81 -5.92
N ARG A 186 -2.90 4.25 -5.21
CA ARG A 186 -1.98 5.01 -4.38
C ARG A 186 -0.82 5.49 -5.23
N PRO A 187 -0.26 6.68 -4.97
CA PRO A 187 1.01 7.04 -5.56
C PRO A 187 2.13 6.10 -5.05
N PHE A 188 2.50 5.09 -5.84
CA PHE A 188 3.77 4.37 -5.66
C PHE A 188 4.37 3.68 -6.88
N SER A 189 5.60 4.11 -7.24
CA SER A 189 6.82 3.29 -7.33
C SER A 189 8.03 4.22 -7.51
N ARG A 190 9.20 3.91 -6.92
CA ARG A 190 10.47 4.64 -7.18
C ARG A 190 11.03 4.42 -8.61
N TYR A 191 10.46 3.48 -9.37
CA TYR A 191 10.99 3.06 -10.66
C TYR A 191 10.04 3.26 -11.84
N ARG A 192 8.83 3.74 -11.58
CA ARG A 192 7.84 4.08 -12.60
C ARG A 192 7.05 5.26 -12.06
N ASP A 193 6.85 6.30 -12.84
CA ASP A 193 5.91 7.41 -12.57
C ASP A 193 4.43 6.93 -12.54
N CYS A 194 4.17 5.71 -12.05
CA CYS A 194 2.87 5.05 -12.05
C CYS A 194 2.41 4.85 -10.60
N GLN A 195 1.11 5.07 -10.39
CA GLN A 195 0.43 4.90 -9.11
C GLN A 195 -0.07 3.45 -8.94
N GLY A 196 0.48 2.69 -7.98
CA GLY A 196 0.05 1.32 -7.66
C GLY A 196 -1.40 1.24 -7.17
N PRO A 197 -2.24 0.30 -7.67
CA PRO A 197 -3.55 0.04 -7.09
C PRO A 197 -3.43 -0.46 -5.64
N ASN A 198 -4.47 -0.25 -4.83
CA ASN A 198 -4.67 -0.87 -3.51
C ASN A 198 -4.88 -2.42 -3.58
N ILE A 199 -4.12 -3.10 -4.44
CA ILE A 199 -4.18 -4.53 -4.71
C ILE A 199 -2.79 -5.10 -4.45
N MET A 200 -2.72 -6.03 -3.51
CA MET A 200 -1.50 -6.71 -3.10
C MET A 200 -1.66 -8.21 -3.33
N MET A 201 -0.57 -8.95 -3.28
CA MET A 201 -0.57 -10.40 -3.32
C MET A 201 -0.01 -11.01 -2.05
N ASP A 202 -0.54 -12.16 -1.67
CA ASP A 202 0.08 -13.04 -0.68
C ASP A 202 1.24 -13.79 -1.34
N ALA A 203 2.44 -13.32 -1.01
CA ALA A 203 3.68 -13.81 -1.57
C ALA A 203 4.21 -15.08 -0.89
N SER A 204 3.56 -15.61 0.15
CA SER A 204 4.07 -16.75 0.94
C SER A 204 4.35 -17.99 0.10
N ALA A 205 3.47 -18.33 -0.86
CA ALA A 205 3.66 -19.47 -1.75
C ALA A 205 4.77 -19.21 -2.80
N THR A 206 4.86 -17.98 -3.29
CA THR A 206 5.76 -17.57 -4.38
C THR A 206 7.18 -17.31 -3.87
N PHE A 207 7.31 -16.87 -2.62
CA PHE A 207 8.54 -16.60 -1.89
C PHE A 207 8.57 -17.45 -0.61
N PRO A 208 8.87 -18.76 -0.68
CA PRO A 208 8.87 -19.62 0.51
C PRO A 208 9.94 -19.22 1.54
N ASN A 209 11.02 -18.57 1.10
CA ASN A 209 12.07 -18.02 1.98
C ASN A 209 11.83 -16.54 2.31
N MET A 210 10.66 -16.00 1.98
CA MET A 210 10.27 -14.61 2.13
C MET A 210 11.23 -13.61 1.44
N TYR A 211 10.95 -12.33 1.65
CA TYR A 211 11.73 -11.20 1.16
C TYR A 211 11.79 -10.14 2.26
N HIS A 212 12.70 -9.19 2.12
CA HIS A 212 12.76 -8.07 3.06
C HIS A 212 11.63 -7.07 2.76
N PRO A 213 10.82 -6.63 3.75
CA PRO A 213 9.64 -5.80 3.53
C PRO A 213 9.89 -4.47 2.80
N ILE A 214 11.01 -3.81 3.09
CA ILE A 214 11.38 -2.53 2.45
C ILE A 214 12.22 -2.70 1.18
N SER A 215 13.28 -3.52 1.23
CA SER A 215 14.08 -3.88 0.06
C SER A 215 13.61 -5.20 -0.50
N ASP A 216 12.47 -5.17 -1.17
CA ASP A 216 11.76 -6.32 -1.75
C ASP A 216 12.59 -7.25 -2.66
N ARG A 217 13.71 -6.77 -3.23
CA ARG A 217 14.69 -7.54 -4.01
C ARG A 217 15.67 -8.34 -3.15
N ARG A 218 15.77 -8.04 -1.86
CA ARG A 218 16.64 -8.71 -0.88
C ARG A 218 15.84 -9.79 -0.15
N ASN A 219 16.50 -10.88 0.23
CA ASN A 219 15.89 -11.92 1.07
C ASN A 219 15.57 -11.39 2.48
N LYS A 220 14.74 -12.11 3.26
CA LYS A 220 14.30 -11.71 4.62
C LYS A 220 15.44 -11.20 5.50
N ASN A 221 16.61 -11.82 5.42
CA ASN A 221 17.77 -11.53 6.29
C ASN A 221 18.73 -10.50 5.69
N PHE A 222 18.39 -9.86 4.57
CA PHE A 222 19.20 -8.87 3.86
C PHE A 222 20.59 -9.36 3.36
N LYS A 223 20.86 -10.66 3.38
CA LYS A 223 22.16 -11.27 3.03
C LYS A 223 22.33 -11.60 1.55
N GLY A 224 21.28 -11.46 0.75
CA GLY A 224 21.30 -11.84 -0.66
C GLY A 224 20.02 -11.44 -1.38
N ARG A 225 19.87 -11.89 -2.63
CA ARG A 225 18.68 -11.65 -3.44
C ARG A 225 17.51 -12.54 -2.98
N ALA A 226 16.29 -12.00 -2.99
CA ALA A 226 15.10 -12.81 -2.80
C ALA A 226 14.88 -13.73 -4.02
N THR A 227 14.62 -15.00 -3.76
CA THR A 227 14.31 -16.01 -4.77
C THR A 227 12.83 -16.31 -4.77
N TYR A 228 12.25 -16.54 -5.96
CA TYR A 228 10.82 -16.76 -6.10
C TYR A 228 10.50 -17.75 -7.22
N TYR A 229 9.32 -18.36 -7.13
CA TYR A 229 8.72 -19.18 -8.18
C TYR A 229 7.81 -18.34 -9.08
N THR A 230 7.42 -18.87 -10.24
CA THR A 230 6.37 -18.24 -11.05
C THR A 230 5.00 -18.42 -10.39
N ARG A 231 4.04 -17.56 -10.71
CA ARG A 231 2.67 -17.68 -10.18
C ARG A 231 1.95 -18.88 -10.79
N THR A 232 2.35 -19.31 -11.99
CA THR A 232 1.90 -20.58 -12.56
C THR A 232 2.38 -21.79 -11.75
N ALA A 233 3.64 -21.80 -11.29
CA ALA A 233 4.18 -22.90 -10.49
C ALA A 233 3.68 -22.87 -9.04
N ARG A 234 3.44 -21.68 -8.51
CA ARG A 234 2.92 -21.43 -7.16
C ARG A 234 1.75 -20.45 -7.22
N PRO A 235 0.52 -20.95 -7.38
CA PRO A 235 -0.67 -20.11 -7.47
C PRO A 235 -0.75 -19.10 -6.33
N THR A 236 -0.93 -17.84 -6.72
CA THR A 236 -0.87 -16.68 -5.82
C THR A 236 -2.28 -16.14 -5.58
N LYS A 237 -2.53 -15.67 -4.36
CA LYS A 237 -3.79 -14.98 -4.00
C LYS A 237 -3.59 -13.48 -3.98
N TYR A 238 -4.61 -12.74 -4.40
CA TYR A 238 -4.62 -11.28 -4.41
C TYR A 238 -5.64 -10.74 -3.42
N TYR A 239 -5.32 -9.60 -2.82
CA TYR A 239 -6.13 -8.94 -1.81
C TYR A 239 -6.18 -7.44 -2.03
N LEU A 240 -7.36 -6.87 -1.86
CA LEU A 240 -7.58 -5.45 -1.63
C LEU A 240 -7.10 -5.07 -0.25
N ILE A 241 -6.45 -3.92 -0.18
CA ILE A 241 -6.02 -3.29 1.06
C ILE A 241 -6.60 -1.88 1.15
N ASP A 242 -6.45 -1.26 2.32
CA ASP A 242 -6.70 0.17 2.52
C ASP A 242 -8.14 0.63 2.26
N PHE A 243 -8.94 0.62 3.32
CA PHE A 243 -10.35 0.98 3.25
C PHE A 243 -10.60 2.44 3.67
N GLY A 244 -9.56 3.28 3.68
CA GLY A 244 -9.59 4.67 4.15
C GLY A 244 -10.68 5.56 3.53
N LEU A 245 -11.04 5.29 2.28
CA LEU A 245 -12.09 6.01 1.55
C LEU A 245 -13.29 5.11 1.19
N SER A 246 -13.31 3.87 1.67
CA SER A 246 -14.43 2.96 1.42
C SER A 246 -15.66 3.37 2.24
N ARG A 247 -16.83 2.89 1.82
CA ARG A 247 -18.12 3.17 2.45
C ARG A 247 -18.98 1.91 2.47
N ARG A 248 -19.86 1.84 3.46
CA ARG A 248 -20.93 0.84 3.52
C ARG A 248 -22.27 1.57 3.54
N TYR A 249 -23.22 1.08 2.76
CA TYR A 249 -24.56 1.61 2.56
C TYR A 249 -25.58 0.57 3.04
N ASN A 250 -26.76 1.00 3.48
CA ASN A 250 -27.84 0.06 3.71
C ASN A 250 -28.60 -0.15 2.39
N PRO A 251 -28.80 -1.38 1.89
CA PRO A 251 -29.58 -1.60 0.65
C PRO A 251 -31.02 -1.06 0.75
N GLU A 252 -31.56 -0.93 1.96
CA GLU A 252 -32.88 -0.35 2.22
C GLU A 252 -32.93 1.17 1.97
N ASP A 253 -31.80 1.86 1.98
CA ASP A 253 -31.72 3.31 1.73
C ASP A 253 -31.83 3.65 0.23
N GLY A 254 -31.86 2.64 -0.65
CA GLY A 254 -31.89 2.78 -2.10
C GLY A 254 -30.51 2.89 -2.73
N GLU A 255 -30.46 3.44 -3.95
CA GLU A 255 -29.20 3.60 -4.68
C GLU A 255 -28.31 4.64 -3.98
N PRO A 256 -27.07 4.29 -3.59
CA PRO A 256 -26.20 5.22 -2.89
C PRO A 256 -25.81 6.39 -3.80
N ARG A 257 -25.82 7.58 -3.22
CA ARG A 257 -25.39 8.82 -3.87
C ARG A 257 -24.44 9.56 -2.94
N GLU A 258 -23.25 9.86 -3.42
CA GLU A 258 -22.27 10.62 -2.65
C GLU A 258 -21.45 11.54 -3.54
N PHE A 259 -20.91 12.59 -2.93
CA PHE A 259 -19.93 13.43 -3.59
C PHE A 259 -18.64 12.65 -3.86
N PRO A 260 -18.05 12.81 -5.06
CA PRO A 260 -16.79 12.19 -5.42
C PRO A 260 -15.70 12.33 -4.37
N ILE A 261 -15.13 11.20 -3.95
CA ILE A 261 -13.92 11.17 -3.15
C ILE A 261 -12.73 10.98 -4.08
N ARG A 262 -11.89 12.00 -4.22
CA ARG A 262 -10.71 11.93 -5.10
C ARG A 262 -9.61 11.05 -4.50
N GLY A 263 -9.43 9.87 -5.09
CA GLY A 263 -8.27 9.01 -4.89
C GLY A 263 -7.01 9.50 -5.62
N GLY A 264 -6.01 8.63 -5.74
CA GLY A 264 -4.82 8.94 -6.54
C GLY A 264 -5.10 8.98 -8.03
N ASP A 265 -5.97 8.12 -8.55
CA ASP A 265 -6.42 8.15 -9.94
C ASP A 265 -7.44 9.28 -10.10
N LYS A 266 -6.99 10.27 -10.87
CA LYS A 266 -7.70 11.53 -11.13
C LYS A 266 -8.38 11.53 -12.50
N THR A 267 -8.40 10.42 -13.24
CA THR A 267 -8.92 10.36 -14.62
C THR A 267 -10.38 9.96 -14.72
N VAL A 268 -11.05 9.65 -13.60
CA VAL A 268 -12.49 9.33 -13.55
C VAL A 268 -13.30 10.44 -14.26
N PRO A 269 -13.96 10.15 -15.39
CA PRO A 269 -14.67 11.14 -16.19
C PRO A 269 -15.74 11.89 -15.42
N GLU A 270 -16.49 11.17 -14.58
CA GLU A 270 -17.57 11.69 -13.75
C GLU A 270 -17.06 12.68 -12.69
N PHE A 271 -15.77 12.62 -12.33
CA PHE A 271 -15.17 13.50 -11.31
C PHE A 271 -14.52 14.75 -11.93
N GLN A 272 -14.64 14.95 -13.24
CA GLN A 272 -14.07 16.09 -13.96
C GLN A 272 -15.02 17.29 -13.95
N GLY A 273 -14.45 18.50 -13.95
CA GLY A 273 -15.21 19.74 -14.00
C GLY A 273 -16.31 19.82 -12.94
N ASN A 274 -17.54 20.09 -13.37
CA ASN A 274 -18.70 20.20 -12.48
C ASN A 274 -19.13 18.84 -11.89
N GLY A 275 -18.71 17.72 -12.46
CA GLY A 275 -19.05 16.39 -11.95
C GLY A 275 -18.47 16.12 -10.56
N TYR A 276 -17.34 16.76 -10.20
CA TYR A 276 -16.78 16.68 -8.85
C TYR A 276 -17.72 17.22 -7.75
N TYR A 277 -18.63 18.12 -8.12
CA TYR A 277 -19.59 18.75 -7.21
C TYR A 277 -21.00 18.18 -7.38
N GLN A 278 -21.14 17.01 -7.99
CA GLN A 278 -22.42 16.32 -8.16
C GLN A 278 -22.35 14.94 -7.50
N GLU A 279 -23.40 14.59 -6.77
CA GLU A 279 -23.49 13.26 -6.20
C GLU A 279 -23.68 12.22 -7.30
N CYS A 280 -22.93 11.12 -7.21
CA CYS A 280 -22.99 10.02 -8.15
C CYS A 280 -23.10 8.69 -7.42
N ASN A 281 -23.55 7.66 -8.13
CA ASN A 281 -23.41 6.30 -7.65
C ASN A 281 -21.90 5.96 -7.67
N PRO A 282 -21.32 5.53 -6.54
CA PRO A 282 -19.89 5.30 -6.46
C PRO A 282 -19.49 3.92 -7.05
N PHE A 283 -20.41 2.96 -7.21
CA PHE A 283 -20.07 1.62 -7.71
C PHE A 283 -19.50 1.59 -9.14
N PRO A 284 -20.06 2.33 -10.13
CA PRO A 284 -19.43 2.44 -11.45
C PRO A 284 -18.01 2.98 -11.41
N THR A 285 -17.69 3.87 -10.46
CA THR A 285 -16.34 4.41 -10.30
C THR A 285 -15.32 3.32 -9.98
N ASP A 286 -15.65 2.31 -9.19
CA ASP A 286 -14.70 1.22 -8.91
C ASP A 286 -14.48 0.30 -10.11
N ILE A 287 -15.53 0.08 -10.91
CA ILE A 287 -15.40 -0.65 -12.18
C ILE A 287 -14.48 0.13 -13.12
N TYR A 288 -14.63 1.45 -13.17
CA TYR A 288 -13.69 2.32 -13.89
C TYR A 288 -12.27 2.16 -13.36
N TYR A 289 -12.05 2.21 -12.04
CA TYR A 289 -10.71 2.06 -11.46
C TYR A 289 -10.07 0.70 -11.77
N LEU A 290 -10.82 -0.39 -11.73
CA LEU A 290 -10.32 -1.71 -12.15
C LEU A 290 -9.95 -1.72 -13.63
N GLY A 291 -10.84 -1.22 -14.49
CA GLY A 291 -10.61 -1.15 -15.92
C GLY A 291 -9.40 -0.27 -16.27
N ASN A 292 -9.28 0.89 -15.63
CA ASN A 292 -8.17 1.80 -15.83
C ASN A 292 -6.85 1.23 -15.31
N MET A 293 -6.85 0.56 -14.16
CA MET A 293 -5.68 -0.18 -13.66
C MET A 293 -5.23 -1.23 -14.68
N ILE A 294 -6.15 -2.05 -15.21
CA ILE A 294 -5.81 -3.04 -16.24
C ILE A 294 -5.21 -2.36 -17.48
N LYS A 295 -5.81 -1.25 -17.93
CA LYS A 295 -5.33 -0.47 -19.05
C LYS A 295 -3.91 0.06 -18.82
N GLU A 296 -3.65 0.72 -17.69
CA GLU A 296 -2.34 1.32 -17.39
C GLU A 296 -1.25 0.26 -17.16
N TYR A 297 -1.55 -0.82 -16.43
CA TYR A 297 -0.56 -1.82 -16.03
C TYR A 297 -0.32 -2.94 -17.05
N PHE A 298 -1.27 -3.18 -17.97
CA PHE A 298 -1.17 -4.31 -18.91
C PHE A 298 -1.28 -3.89 -20.37
N LEU A 299 -1.95 -2.78 -20.71
CA LEU A 299 -2.18 -2.38 -22.11
C LEU A 299 -1.30 -1.21 -22.56
N LEU A 300 -1.12 -0.20 -21.70
CA LEU A 300 -0.39 1.03 -22.01
C LEU A 300 1.08 0.99 -21.58
N VAL A 301 1.58 -0.16 -21.10
CA VAL A 301 3.00 -0.34 -20.78
C VAL A 301 3.82 -0.14 -22.05
N THR A 302 4.26 1.09 -22.25
CA THR A 302 5.23 1.48 -23.26
C THR A 302 6.57 0.94 -22.80
N TYR A 303 7.10 -0.01 -23.56
CA TYR A 303 8.49 -0.40 -23.40
C TYR A 303 9.35 0.83 -23.69
N PRO A 304 10.28 1.23 -22.80
CA PRO A 304 11.43 1.98 -23.26
C PRO A 304 12.09 1.10 -24.31
N SER A 305 12.05 1.53 -25.57
CA SER A 305 12.82 1.00 -26.67
C SER A 305 14.31 1.28 -26.41
N THR A 306 14.89 0.58 -25.45
CA THR A 306 16.34 0.50 -25.22
C THR A 306 16.76 -0.95 -25.01
N LEU A 307 16.24 -1.84 -25.86
CA LEU A 307 17.07 -2.91 -26.41
C LEU A 307 17.89 -2.30 -27.55
N ASN A 308 18.88 -1.48 -27.17
CA ASN A 308 20.07 -1.36 -27.99
C ASN A 308 20.74 -2.73 -27.92
N LEU A 309 20.41 -3.56 -28.90
CA LEU A 309 21.30 -4.58 -29.41
C LEU A 309 22.62 -3.86 -29.71
N LEU A 310 23.64 -4.10 -28.89
CA LEU A 310 25.01 -3.95 -29.33
C LEU A 310 25.58 -5.35 -29.58
N PRO A 311 26.41 -5.48 -30.63
CA PRO A 311 26.80 -6.75 -31.24
C PRO A 311 27.62 -7.67 -30.33
#